data_AF-K9GJ16-F1
#
_entry.id   AF-K9GJ16-F1
#
_cell.length_a   1.000
_cell.length_b   1.000
_cell.length_c   1.000
_cell.angle_alpha   90.00
_cell.angle_beta   90.00
_cell.angle_gamma   90.00
#
_symmetry.space_group_name_H-M   'P 1'
#
loop_
_entity.id
_entity.type
_entity.pdbx_description
1 polymer ?
#
loop_
_entity_poly.entity_id
_entity_poly.type
_entity_poly.pdbx_seq_one_letter_code
_entity_poly.pdbx_strand_id
1 'polypeptide(L)'
;MILSNTAPSGDCHPSIFGQLQTPVFLGDGAEDPKVSAGLGEKMTRVLSNGLGMDVTWKEYQGLGHWYRAEDEVEDILSFLRDRVGLPVTPGSYLAKGTKQGKKKHKCFFEILPT
;
A
#
# COMPACT_ATOMS: atom_id res chain seq x y z
N MET A 1 -26.13 48.16 9.81
CA MET A 1 -25.39 47.35 10.81
C MET A 1 -24.23 46.72 10.07
N ILE A 2 -23.01 47.09 10.45
CA ILE A 2 -21.77 46.63 9.82
C ILE A 2 -21.52 45.22 10.33
N LEU A 3 -21.61 44.19 9.48
CA LEU A 3 -21.03 42.89 9.81
C LEU A 3 -19.53 42.97 9.54
N SER A 4 -18.77 43.05 10.63
CA SER A 4 -17.32 43.03 10.66
C SER A 4 -16.77 41.72 10.10
N ASN A 5 -15.72 41.87 9.30
CA ASN A 5 -14.85 40.80 8.84
C ASN A 5 -14.11 40.21 10.05
N THR A 6 -14.47 39.00 10.48
CA THR A 6 -13.68 38.22 11.43
C THR A 6 -12.99 37.12 10.65
N ALA A 7 -11.66 37.21 10.55
CA ALA A 7 -10.85 36.12 10.00
C ALA A 7 -11.08 34.85 10.83
N PRO A 8 -11.32 33.68 10.20
CA PRO A 8 -11.35 32.44 10.96
C PRO A 8 -9.95 32.21 11.51
N SER A 9 -9.84 32.28 12.83
CA SER A 9 -8.72 31.73 13.59
C SER A 9 -8.46 30.32 13.08
N GLY A 10 -7.21 30.08 12.67
CA GLY A 10 -6.75 28.85 12.05
C GLY A 10 -6.74 27.69 13.04
N ASP A 11 -7.92 27.16 13.33
CA ASP A 11 -8.04 25.81 13.84
C ASP A 11 -7.87 24.88 12.63
N CYS A 12 -6.69 24.26 12.50
CA CYS A 12 -6.40 23.21 11.53
C CYS A 12 -7.20 21.95 11.88
N HIS A 13 -8.52 22.01 11.75
CA HIS A 13 -9.31 20.81 11.63
C HIS A 13 -8.92 20.19 10.29
N PRO A 14 -8.34 18.98 10.25
CA PRO A 14 -8.06 18.35 8.96
C PRO A 14 -9.41 18.27 8.25
N SER A 15 -9.53 19.01 7.15
CA SER A 15 -10.73 18.98 6.33
C SER A 15 -10.98 17.51 6.01
N ILE A 16 -12.20 17.01 6.21
CA ILE A 16 -12.59 15.62 5.84
C ILE A 16 -12.18 15.28 4.40
N PHE A 17 -12.05 16.30 3.55
CA PHE A 17 -11.60 16.21 2.17
C PHE A 17 -10.09 15.95 2.01
N GLY A 18 -9.28 16.16 3.05
CA GLY A 18 -7.84 15.89 3.04
C GLY A 18 -7.56 14.40 3.07
N GLN A 19 -8.33 13.62 3.84
CA GLN A 19 -8.17 12.15 3.88
C GLN A 19 -8.52 11.49 2.55
N LEU A 20 -9.46 12.07 1.79
CA LEU A 20 -9.84 11.57 0.46
C LEU A 20 -8.78 11.87 -0.62
N GLN A 21 -7.84 12.78 -0.35
CA GLN A 21 -6.72 13.07 -1.25
C GLN A 21 -5.51 12.15 -1.00
N THR A 22 -5.49 11.41 0.11
CA THR A 22 -4.41 10.46 0.40
C THR A 22 -4.42 9.32 -0.62
N PRO A 23 -3.35 9.12 -1.40
CA PRO A 23 -3.24 7.98 -2.29
C PRO A 23 -3.28 6.66 -1.51
N VAL A 24 -3.92 5.64 -2.05
CA VAL A 24 -4.07 4.32 -1.42
C VAL A 24 -3.37 3.24 -2.25
N PHE A 25 -2.64 2.37 -1.58
CA PHE A 25 -2.10 1.15 -2.15
C PHE A 25 -2.78 -0.07 -1.51
N LEU A 26 -3.29 -0.98 -2.33
CA LEU A 26 -3.87 -2.26 -1.92
C LEU A 26 -3.08 -3.40 -2.58
N GLY A 27 -2.42 -4.21 -1.75
CA GLY A 27 -1.74 -5.42 -2.17
C GLY A 27 -2.40 -6.64 -1.53
N ASP A 28 -2.78 -7.63 -2.34
CA ASP A 28 -3.38 -8.88 -1.87
C ASP A 28 -2.69 -10.09 -2.49
N GLY A 29 -2.58 -11.18 -1.72
CA GLY A 29 -2.17 -12.47 -2.24
C GLY A 29 -3.32 -13.19 -2.95
N ALA A 30 -3.11 -13.63 -4.19
CA ALA A 30 -4.12 -14.34 -4.98
C ALA A 30 -4.55 -15.68 -4.34
N GLU A 31 -3.64 -16.29 -3.57
CA GLU A 31 -3.83 -17.58 -2.92
C GLU A 31 -4.03 -17.45 -1.40
N ASP A 32 -4.37 -16.25 -0.90
CA ASP A 32 -4.67 -16.04 0.51
C ASP A 32 -5.92 -16.84 0.92
N PRO A 33 -5.78 -17.85 1.80
CA PRO A 33 -6.92 -18.67 2.24
C PRO A 33 -7.79 -17.99 3.29
N LYS A 34 -7.33 -16.87 3.88
CA LYS A 34 -8.01 -16.15 4.96
C LYS A 34 -8.78 -14.95 4.43
N VAL A 35 -8.20 -14.19 3.51
CA VAL A 35 -8.81 -12.98 2.94
C VAL A 35 -8.71 -13.05 1.43
N SER A 36 -9.85 -13.19 0.76
CA SER A 36 -9.87 -13.28 -0.71
C SER A 36 -9.46 -11.95 -1.34
N ALA A 37 -8.54 -11.99 -2.32
CA ALA A 37 -8.17 -10.84 -3.16
C ALA A 37 -9.39 -10.18 -3.86
N GLY A 38 -10.47 -10.93 -4.08
CA GLY A 38 -11.73 -10.38 -4.59
C GLY A 38 -12.40 -9.37 -3.65
N LEU A 39 -12.07 -9.37 -2.35
CA LEU A 39 -12.48 -8.31 -1.43
C LEU A 39 -11.68 -7.04 -1.65
N GLY A 40 -10.36 -7.12 -1.86
CA GLY A 40 -9.53 -5.97 -2.20
C GLY A 40 -9.89 -5.37 -3.56
N GLU A 41 -10.24 -6.20 -4.55
CA GLU A 41 -10.75 -5.71 -5.84
C GLU A 41 -12.04 -4.89 -5.66
N LYS A 42 -13.00 -5.41 -4.85
CA LYS A 42 -14.23 -4.68 -4.53
C LYS A 42 -13.93 -3.37 -3.79
N MET A 43 -13.02 -3.40 -2.82
CA MET A 43 -12.63 -2.21 -2.07
C MET A 43 -12.00 -1.15 -2.98
N THR A 44 -11.17 -1.57 -3.94
CA THR A 44 -10.59 -0.70 -4.96
C THR A 44 -11.69 0.06 -5.69
N ARG A 45 -12.73 -0.62 -6.16
CA ARG A 45 -13.87 0.01 -6.86
C ARG A 45 -14.63 1.01 -5.98
N VAL A 46 -14.80 0.70 -4.68
CA VAL A 46 -15.46 1.62 -3.74
C VAL A 46 -14.62 2.88 -3.54
N LEU A 47 -13.33 2.73 -3.29
CA LEU A 47 -12.42 3.86 -3.05
C LEU A 47 -12.21 4.71 -4.31
N SER A 48 -11.98 4.09 -5.46
CA SER A 48 -11.73 4.82 -6.70
C SER A 48 -13.02 5.39 -7.29
N ASN A 49 -13.99 4.53 -7.62
CA ASN A 49 -15.20 4.97 -8.33
C ASN A 49 -16.23 5.64 -7.40
N GLY A 50 -16.30 5.20 -6.14
CA GLY A 50 -17.25 5.72 -5.16
C GLY A 50 -16.77 7.01 -4.49
N LEU A 51 -15.48 7.09 -4.16
CA LEU A 51 -14.91 8.21 -3.39
C LEU A 51 -13.94 9.10 -4.20
N GLY A 52 -13.60 8.72 -5.43
CA GLY A 52 -12.70 9.51 -6.29
C GLY A 52 -11.24 9.50 -5.85
N MET A 53 -10.82 8.50 -5.07
CA MET A 53 -9.45 8.43 -4.53
C MET A 53 -8.45 7.89 -5.58
N ASP A 54 -7.19 8.29 -5.47
CA ASP A 54 -6.09 7.68 -6.24
C ASP A 54 -5.71 6.33 -5.61
N VAL A 55 -6.12 5.24 -6.26
CA VAL A 55 -5.91 3.89 -5.74
C VAL A 55 -5.06 3.08 -6.70
N THR A 56 -3.98 2.49 -6.18
CA THR A 56 -3.19 1.47 -6.86
C THR A 56 -3.53 0.11 -6.24
N TRP A 57 -3.96 -0.84 -7.07
CA TRP A 57 -4.27 -2.20 -6.65
C TRP A 57 -3.35 -3.20 -7.35
N LYS A 58 -2.80 -4.14 -6.59
CA LYS A 58 -2.01 -5.27 -7.10
C LYS A 58 -2.41 -6.56 -6.43
N GLU A 59 -2.57 -7.59 -7.26
CA GLU A 59 -2.74 -8.96 -6.83
C GLU A 59 -1.47 -9.76 -7.15
N TYR A 60 -0.95 -10.45 -6.15
CA TYR A 60 0.28 -11.22 -6.24
C TYR A 60 -0.02 -12.70 -6.41
N GLN A 61 0.22 -13.22 -7.62
CA GLN A 61 0.06 -14.63 -7.93
C GLN A 61 1.04 -15.49 -7.11
N GLY A 62 0.58 -16.63 -6.59
CA GLY A 62 1.40 -17.51 -5.74
C GLY A 62 1.66 -16.99 -4.33
N LEU A 63 1.06 -15.86 -3.93
CA LEU A 63 1.18 -15.31 -2.59
C LEU A 63 -0.06 -15.66 -1.76
N GLY A 64 0.19 -16.19 -0.56
CA GLY A 64 -0.85 -16.42 0.45
C GLY A 64 -1.13 -15.17 1.28
N HIS A 65 -1.41 -15.35 2.57
CA HIS A 65 -1.84 -14.27 3.47
C HIS A 65 -0.75 -13.23 3.87
N TRP A 66 0.52 -13.51 3.58
CA TRP A 66 1.64 -12.66 4.01
C TRP A 66 2.13 -11.78 2.87
N TYR A 67 3.16 -10.98 3.15
CA TYR A 67 3.79 -10.12 2.14
C TYR A 67 4.95 -10.82 1.41
N ARG A 68 5.28 -10.33 0.21
CA ARG A 68 6.44 -10.80 -0.58
C ARG A 68 7.51 -9.71 -0.73
N ALA A 69 8.71 -9.97 -0.22
CA ALA A 69 9.76 -8.97 -0.22
C ALA A 69 10.32 -8.67 -1.62
N GLU A 70 10.27 -9.64 -2.53
CA GLU A 70 10.91 -9.53 -3.85
C GLU A 70 10.20 -8.57 -4.82
N ASP A 71 8.88 -8.43 -4.71
CA ASP A 71 8.09 -7.61 -5.63
C ASP A 71 7.11 -6.68 -4.92
N GLU A 72 6.35 -7.16 -3.94
CA GLU A 72 5.37 -6.32 -3.24
C GLU A 72 6.02 -5.16 -2.48
N VAL A 73 7.16 -5.40 -1.83
CA VAL A 73 7.89 -4.32 -1.15
C VAL A 73 8.43 -3.30 -2.15
N GLU A 74 8.97 -3.74 -3.29
CA GLU A 74 9.46 -2.83 -4.34
C GLU A 74 8.32 -2.02 -4.98
N ASP A 75 7.13 -2.61 -5.08
CA ASP A 75 5.92 -1.94 -5.54
C ASP A 75 5.43 -0.88 -4.54
N ILE A 76 5.46 -1.18 -3.23
CA ILE A 76 5.16 -0.21 -2.17
C ILE A 76 6.15 0.95 -2.22
N LEU A 77 7.45 0.66 -2.33
CA LEU A 77 8.48 1.70 -2.43
C LEU A 77 8.28 2.59 -3.66
N SER A 78 7.99 1.98 -4.81
CA SER A 78 7.68 2.71 -6.04
C SER A 78 6.44 3.58 -5.88
N PHE A 79 5.38 3.06 -5.27
CA PHE A 79 4.17 3.80 -4.96
C PHE A 79 4.44 5.00 -4.05
N LEU A 80 5.18 4.82 -2.96
CA LEU A 80 5.53 5.89 -2.02
C LEU A 80 6.37 6.98 -2.69
N ARG A 81 7.31 6.60 -3.55
CA ARG A 81 8.10 7.56 -4.33
C ARG A 81 7.21 8.34 -5.32
N ASP A 82 6.40 7.63 -6.09
CA ASP A 82 5.71 8.19 -7.27
C ASP A 82 4.41 8.92 -6.90
N ARG A 83 3.71 8.49 -5.85
CA ARG A 83 2.40 9.05 -5.45
C ARG A 83 2.46 9.92 -4.21
N VAL A 84 3.40 9.64 -3.30
CA VAL A 84 3.54 10.39 -2.04
C VAL A 84 4.73 11.36 -2.09
N GLY A 85 5.66 11.18 -3.03
CA GLY A 85 6.86 12.01 -3.15
C GLY A 85 7.90 11.73 -2.06
N LEU A 86 7.88 10.54 -1.45
CA LEU A 86 8.87 10.18 -0.44
C LEU A 86 10.23 9.90 -1.09
N PRO A 87 11.33 10.38 -0.48
CA PRO A 87 12.68 10.07 -0.96
C PRO A 87 13.00 8.61 -0.66
N VAL A 88 12.83 7.75 -1.67
CA VAL A 88 13.21 6.35 -1.60
C VAL A 88 14.61 6.20 -2.19
N THR A 89 15.57 5.77 -1.36
CA THR A 89 16.94 5.50 -1.81
C THR A 89 16.99 4.14 -2.52
N PRO A 90 17.41 4.08 -3.80
CA PRO A 90 17.58 2.81 -4.48
C PRO A 90 18.65 1.95 -3.80
N GLY A 91 18.34 0.68 -3.53
CA GLY A 91 19.33 -0.32 -3.13
C GLY A 91 19.54 -0.55 -1.62
N SER A 92 18.71 0.02 -0.73
CA SER A 92 18.82 -0.30 0.72
C SER A 92 18.39 -1.73 1.07
N TYR A 93 17.56 -2.38 0.25
CA TYR A 93 17.02 -3.73 0.53
C TYR A 93 17.70 -4.86 -0.25
N LEU A 94 18.39 -4.56 -1.36
CA LEU A 94 19.02 -5.55 -2.25
C LEU A 94 20.52 -5.76 -2.02
N ALA A 95 21.11 -5.17 -0.97
CA ALA A 95 22.50 -5.39 -0.60
C ALA A 95 22.72 -6.78 0.07
N LYS A 96 22.23 -7.87 -0.53
CA LYS A 96 22.71 -9.23 -0.27
C LYS A 96 22.67 -10.08 -1.54
N GLY A 97 23.87 -10.43 -2.03
CA GLY A 97 24.08 -11.70 -2.73
C GLY A 97 24.62 -11.62 -4.16
N THR A 98 25.91 -11.33 -4.31
CA THR A 98 26.67 -11.84 -5.47
C THR A 98 26.67 -13.37 -5.45
N LYS A 99 26.02 -13.97 -6.46
CA LYS A 99 26.10 -15.35 -6.99
C LYS A 99 26.42 -16.51 -6.02
N GLN A 100 25.45 -17.40 -5.80
CA GLN A 100 25.71 -18.85 -5.77
C GLN A 100 24.45 -19.62 -6.20
N GLY A 101 24.66 -20.79 -6.81
CA GLY A 101 23.68 -21.50 -7.62
C GLY A 101 22.38 -21.94 -6.95
N LYS A 102 21.41 -22.26 -7.83
CA LYS A 102 20.15 -22.99 -7.60
C LYS A 102 19.99 -23.56 -6.18
N LYS A 103 19.23 -22.87 -5.34
CA LYS A 103 18.41 -23.50 -4.30
C LYS A 103 17.06 -22.78 -4.25
N LYS A 104 15.99 -23.54 -4.43
CA LYS A 104 14.62 -23.08 -4.18
C LYS A 104 14.52 -22.82 -2.68
N HIS A 105 14.71 -21.57 -2.26
CA HIS A 105 14.45 -21.17 -0.89
C HIS A 105 12.93 -21.03 -0.75
N LYS A 106 12.30 -22.12 -0.31
CA LYS A 106 10.93 -22.09 0.20
C LYS A 106 11.01 -21.24 1.47
N CYS A 107 10.50 -20.01 1.43
CA CYS A 107 10.28 -19.21 2.63
C CYS A 107 9.16 -19.91 3.40
N PHE A 108 9.55 -20.85 4.26
CA PHE A 108 8.66 -21.61 5.11
C PHE A 108 8.75 -20.99 6.50
N PHE A 109 7.93 -19.98 6.76
CA PHE A 109 7.62 -19.58 8.12
C PHE A 109 6.64 -20.62 8.67
N GLU A 110 7.18 -21.54 9.45
CA GLU A 110 6.42 -22.56 10.15
C GLU A 110 5.66 -21.87 11.31
N ILE A 111 4.35 -21.71 11.16
CA ILE A 111 3.48 -21.28 12.25
C ILE A 111 3.31 -22.49 13.16
N LEU A 112 3.92 -22.45 14.35
CA LEU A 112 3.64 -23.44 15.40
C LEU A 112 2.17 -23.31 15.82
N PRO A 113 1.39 -24.40 15.85
CA PRO A 113 0.04 -24.37 16.37
C PRO A 113 0.07 -24.27 17.91
N THR A 114 -0.85 -23.47 18.46
CA THR A 114 -1.22 -23.48 19.89
C THR A 114 -1.97 -24.74 20.26
#